data_AF-A0A7G6Y1M7-F1
#
_entry.id   AF-A0A7G6Y1M7-F1
#
_cell.length_a   1.000
_cell.length_b   1.000
_cell.length_c   1.000
_cell.angle_alpha   90.00
_cell.angle_beta   90.00
_cell.angle_gamma   90.00
#
_symmetry.space_group_name_H-M   'P 1'
#
loop_
_entity.id
_entity.type
_entity.pdbx_description
1 polymer ?
#
loop_
_entity_poly.entity_id
_entity_poly.type
_entity_poly.pdbx_seq_one_letter_code
_entity_poly.pdbx_strand_id
1 'polypeptide(L)'
;MEFEEAVRSRRSVRAFRPDPVSQETIRALIDTARCAPSGTNIQPWKVHVVSGATRERLEREVLAHRETRPADGVAEFPRMGKRK
;
A
#
# COMPACT_ATOMS: atom_id res chain seq x y z
N MET A 1 14.58 10.31 15.30
CA MET A 1 13.79 9.15 15.77
C MET A 1 14.73 7.96 15.76
N GLU A 2 14.84 7.28 16.88
CA GLU A 2 15.63 6.04 16.97
C GLU A 2 14.89 4.88 16.29
N PHE A 3 15.65 3.89 15.80
CA PHE A 3 15.07 2.76 15.05
C PHE A 3 13.94 2.05 15.80
N GLU A 4 14.13 1.76 17.10
CA GLU A 4 13.12 1.06 17.90
C GLU A 4 11.80 1.83 18.00
N GLU A 5 11.88 3.15 18.09
CA GLU A 5 10.70 4.02 18.17
C GLU A 5 9.92 4.00 16.84
N ALA A 6 10.62 4.03 15.70
CA ALA A 6 10.00 3.91 14.39
C ALA A 6 9.26 2.57 14.24
N VAL A 7 9.88 1.48 14.69
CA VAL A 7 9.28 0.14 14.62
C VAL A 7 8.04 0.02 15.52
N ARG A 8 8.13 0.47 16.78
CA ARG A 8 7.02 0.35 17.75
C ARG A 8 5.86 1.31 17.45
N SER A 9 6.12 2.47 16.86
CA SER A 9 5.10 3.48 16.55
C SER A 9 4.30 3.17 15.28
N ARG A 10 4.82 2.33 14.37
CA ARG A 10 4.15 1.96 13.12
C ARG A 10 2.82 1.25 13.37
N ARG A 11 1.74 1.77 12.78
CA ARG A 11 0.39 1.21 12.86
C ARG A 11 -0.19 0.97 11.45
N SER A 12 -1.13 0.03 11.35
CA SER A 12 -1.95 -0.10 10.13
C SER A 12 -3.04 0.98 10.13
N VAL A 13 -2.71 2.14 9.55
CA VAL A 13 -3.60 3.30 9.44
C VAL A 13 -4.69 3.03 8.40
N ARG A 14 -5.95 3.36 8.73
CA ARG A 14 -7.14 3.06 7.90
C ARG A 14 -7.91 4.31 7.43
N ALA A 15 -7.47 5.49 7.81
CA ALA A 15 -8.00 6.77 7.36
C ALA A 15 -6.83 7.75 7.20
N PHE A 16 -6.78 8.42 6.05
CA PHE A 16 -5.70 9.34 5.70
C PHE A 16 -6.28 10.74 5.44
N ARG A 17 -5.49 11.76 5.75
CA ARG A 17 -5.81 13.14 5.38
C ARG A 17 -5.66 13.33 3.85
N PRO A 18 -6.34 14.32 3.25
CA PRO A 18 -6.23 14.60 1.82
C PRO A 18 -4.89 15.25 1.43
N ASP A 19 -4.08 15.69 2.40
CA ASP A 19 -2.81 16.35 2.15
C ASP A 19 -1.83 15.44 1.39
N PRO A 20 -1.32 15.86 0.22
CA PRO A 20 -0.37 15.06 -0.54
C PRO A 20 1.01 15.06 0.11
N VAL A 21 1.72 13.94 -0.02
CA VAL A 21 3.15 13.85 0.30
C VAL A 21 3.96 14.34 -0.90
N SER A 22 5.03 15.10 -0.66
CA SER A 22 5.89 15.60 -1.74
C SER A 22 6.58 14.44 -2.49
N GLN A 23 6.84 14.65 -3.78
CA GLN A 23 7.55 13.68 -4.62
C GLN A 23 8.96 13.39 -4.12
N GLU A 24 9.63 14.40 -3.58
CA GLU A 24 10.97 14.26 -2.99
C GLU A 24 10.96 13.30 -1.80
N THR A 25 10.02 13.50 -0.85
CA THR A 25 9.87 12.62 0.31
C THR A 25 9.58 11.18 -0.12
N ILE A 26 8.71 10.97 -1.10
CA ILE A 26 8.40 9.63 -1.62
C ILE A 26 9.66 8.96 -2.22
N ARG A 27 10.45 9.69 -3.01
CA ARG A 27 11.69 9.17 -3.58
C ARG A 27 12.70 8.80 -2.50
N ALA A 28 12.90 9.66 -1.51
CA ALA A 28 13.81 9.38 -0.39
C ALA A 28 13.41 8.12 0.38
N LEU A 29 12.11 7.91 0.60
CA LEU A 29 11.58 6.70 1.24
C LEU A 29 11.88 5.44 0.42
N ILE A 30 11.66 5.49 -0.88
CA ILE A 30 11.92 4.35 -1.78
C ILE A 30 13.42 4.06 -1.86
N ASP A 31 14.26 5.10 -1.89
CA ASP A 31 15.72 4.95 -1.90
C ASP A 31 16.26 4.34 -0.60
N THR A 32 15.62 4.62 0.53
CA THR A 32 15.91 3.91 1.78
C THR A 32 15.42 2.46 1.71
N ALA A 33 14.20 2.23 1.22
CA ALA A 33 13.56 0.91 1.22
C ALA A 33 14.27 -0.10 0.31
N ARG A 34 14.86 0.34 -0.81
CA ARG A 34 15.58 -0.54 -1.75
C ARG A 34 16.84 -1.18 -1.15
N CYS A 35 17.32 -0.69 -0.01
CA CYS A 35 18.44 -1.29 0.72
C CYS A 35 18.07 -2.59 1.45
N ALA A 36 16.79 -2.98 1.44
CA ALA A 36 16.37 -4.27 1.98
C ALA A 36 17.13 -5.43 1.29
N PRO A 37 17.56 -6.45 2.05
CA PRO A 37 18.20 -7.62 1.44
C PRO A 37 17.21 -8.41 0.60
N SER A 38 17.71 -9.08 -0.43
CA SER A 38 16.95 -10.04 -1.23
C SER A 38 17.81 -11.27 -1.54
N GLY A 39 17.16 -12.42 -1.76
CA GLY A 39 17.85 -13.64 -2.19
C GLY A 39 18.71 -13.34 -3.42
N THR A 40 19.99 -13.71 -3.36
CA THR A 40 21.00 -13.43 -4.40
C THR A 40 21.05 -11.96 -4.87
N ASN A 41 20.60 -11.03 -4.04
CA ASN A 41 20.48 -9.60 -4.32
C ASN A 41 19.69 -9.24 -5.60
N ILE A 42 18.72 -10.07 -6.01
CA ILE A 42 17.98 -9.87 -7.26
C ILE A 42 17.05 -8.65 -7.23
N GLN A 43 16.74 -8.11 -6.05
CA GLN A 43 15.90 -6.94 -5.85
C GLN A 43 14.59 -7.03 -6.67
N PRO A 44 13.75 -8.06 -6.46
CA PRO A 44 12.69 -8.42 -7.41
C PRO A 44 11.50 -7.44 -7.39
N TRP A 45 11.49 -6.49 -6.46
CA TRP A 45 10.40 -5.54 -6.29
C TRP A 45 10.30 -4.55 -7.45
N LYS A 46 9.07 -4.37 -7.95
CA LYS A 46 8.71 -3.27 -8.86
C LYS A 46 7.77 -2.33 -8.11
N VAL A 47 8.25 -1.12 -7.81
CA VAL A 47 7.49 -0.13 -7.05
C VAL A 47 6.85 0.86 -8.02
N HIS A 48 5.52 0.93 -8.01
CA HIS A 48 4.75 1.89 -8.79
C HIS A 48 4.05 2.86 -7.84
N VAL A 49 4.36 4.15 -7.95
CA VAL A 49 3.69 5.21 -7.20
C VAL A 49 2.62 5.84 -8.08
N VAL A 50 1.38 5.87 -7.59
CA VAL A 50 0.25 6.51 -8.29
C VAL A 50 -0.33 7.63 -7.43
N SER A 51 -0.60 8.78 -8.04
CA SER A 51 -1.18 9.96 -7.40
C SER A 51 -2.17 10.66 -8.33
N GLY A 52 -2.93 11.61 -7.78
CA GLY A 52 -3.94 12.39 -8.52
C GLY A 52 -4.95 11.53 -9.27
N ALA A 53 -5.28 11.93 -10.50
CA ALA A 53 -6.29 11.27 -11.33
C ALA A 53 -6.02 9.77 -11.60
N THR A 54 -4.75 9.35 -11.66
CA THR A 54 -4.41 7.93 -11.84
C THR A 54 -4.75 7.11 -10.59
N ARG A 55 -4.48 7.66 -9.39
CA ARG A 55 -4.86 7.02 -8.11
C ARG A 55 -6.38 6.90 -8.01
N GLU A 56 -7.10 7.97 -8.34
CA GLU A 56 -8.56 7.99 -8.30
C GLU A 56 -9.18 7.01 -9.30
N ARG A 57 -8.61 6.89 -10.51
CA ARG A 57 -9.06 5.90 -11.49
C ARG A 57 -8.84 4.47 -10.96
N LEU A 58 -7.65 4.18 -10.44
CA LEU A 58 -7.34 2.88 -9.86
C LEU A 58 -8.28 2.54 -8.70
N GLU A 59 -8.54 3.49 -7.81
CA GLU A 59 -9.47 3.34 -6.69
C GLU A 59 -10.87 2.94 -7.17
N ARG A 60 -11.41 3.65 -8.16
CA ARG A 60 -12.72 3.34 -8.74
C ARG A 60 -12.76 1.94 -9.36
N GLU A 61 -11.75 1.58 -10.14
CA GLU A 61 -11.69 0.27 -10.81
C GLU A 61 -11.57 -0.88 -9.82
N VAL A 62 -10.75 -0.73 -8.77
CA VAL A 62 -10.61 -1.74 -7.71
C VAL A 62 -11.91 -1.94 -6.94
N LEU A 63 -12.61 -0.84 -6.61
CA LEU A 63 -13.91 -0.93 -5.94
C LEU A 63 -14.98 -1.55 -6.85
N ALA A 64 -15.05 -1.18 -8.13
CA ALA A 64 -15.97 -1.78 -9.09
C ALA A 64 -15.71 -3.28 -9.32
N HIS A 65 -14.44 -3.68 -9.42
CA HIS A 65 -14.05 -5.09 -9.53
C HIS A 65 -14.43 -5.88 -8.27
N ARG A 66 -14.26 -5.27 -7.09
CA ARG A 66 -14.70 -5.85 -5.83
C ARG A 66 -16.20 -6.11 -5.79
N GLU A 67 -17.05 -5.25 -6.34
CA GLU A 67 -18.50 -5.51 -6.32
C GLU A 67 -18.91 -6.64 -7.28
N THR A 68 -18.21 -6.79 -8.41
CA THR A 68 -18.57 -7.72 -9.49
C THR A 68 -17.96 -9.11 -9.36
N ARG A 69 -16.88 -9.28 -8.58
CA ARG A 69 -16.25 -10.59 -8.38
C ARG A 69 -17.15 -11.51 -7.54
N PRO A 70 -17.39 -12.78 -7.93
CA PRO A 70 -18.05 -13.75 -7.05
C PRO A 70 -17.23 -13.97 -5.78
N ALA A 71 -17.88 -14.33 -4.67
CA ALA A 71 -17.16 -14.69 -3.45
C ALA A 71 -16.33 -15.96 -3.73
N ASP A 72 -15.01 -15.83 -3.81
CA ASP A 72 -14.15 -17.00 -3.96
C ASP A 72 -14.22 -17.82 -2.67
N GLY A 73 -14.75 -19.04 -2.74
CA GLY A 73 -14.82 -19.97 -1.60
C GLY A 73 -13.45 -20.44 -1.08
N VAL A 74 -12.36 -20.01 -1.73
CA VAL A 74 -10.96 -20.28 -1.38
C VAL A 74 -10.15 -18.99 -1.12
N ALA A 75 -10.82 -17.82 -1.04
CA ALA A 75 -10.12 -16.60 -0.66
C ALA A 75 -9.58 -16.70 0.77
N GLU A 76 -8.27 -16.53 0.92
CA GLU A 76 -7.57 -16.44 2.21
C GLU A 76 -8.17 -15.36 3.13
N PHE A 77 -8.82 -14.35 2.54
CA PHE A 77 -9.60 -13.33 3.24
C PHE A 77 -11.03 -13.25 2.67
N PRO A 78 -11.97 -14.05 3.20
CA PRO A 78 -13.35 -14.02 2.74
C PRO A 78 -13.97 -12.64 2.97
N ARG A 79 -14.95 -12.26 2.13
CA ARG A 79 -15.70 -11.01 2.32
C ARG A 79 -16.41 -11.05 3.67
N MET A 80 -15.82 -10.44 4.68
CA MET A 80 -16.57 -10.09 5.88
C MET A 80 -17.58 -9.01 5.49
N GLY A 81 -18.85 -9.25 5.81
CA GLY A 81 -19.88 -8.22 5.74
C GLY A 81 -19.44 -6.98 6.51
N LYS A 82 -19.97 -5.80 6.13
CA LYS A 82 -19.65 -4.53 6.78
C LYS A 82 -19.77 -4.72 8.31
N ARG A 83 -18.65 -4.74 9.03
CA ARG A 83 -18.69 -4.66 10.49
C ARG A 83 -19.29 -3.29 10.82
N LYS A 84 -20.37 -3.30 11.59
CA LYS A 84 -21.03 -2.09 12.11
C LYS A 84 -20.03 -1.22 12.86
#